data_AF-A0A8T7CM92-F1
#
_entry.id   AF-A0A8T7CM92-F1
#
_cell.length_a   1.000
_cell.length_b   1.000
_cell.length_c   1.000
_cell.angle_alpha   90.00
_cell.angle_beta   90.00
_cell.angle_gamma   90.00
#
_symmetry.space_group_name_H-M   'P 1'
#
loop_
_entity.id
_entity.type
_entity.pdbx_description
1 polymer ?
#
loop_
_entity_poly.entity_id
_entity_poly.type
_entity_poly.pdbx_seq_one_letter_code
_entity_poly.pdbx_strand_id
1 'polypeptide(L)' 'IGDVYLLGRSLIGNFRGFKSGHGLNNQLLLATLADSQAWEEVTFEDESAAPAGYLVPAAAQ' A
#
# COMPACT_ATOMS: atom_id res chain seq x y z
N ILE A 1 2.99 1.86 -9.69
CA ILE A 1 1.98 1.29 -8.76
C ILE A 1 2.13 -0.23 -8.63
N GLY A 2 2.44 -0.97 -9.71
CA GLY A 2 2.63 -2.43 -9.67
C GLY A 2 3.54 -2.95 -8.55
N ASP A 3 4.69 -2.32 -8.30
CA ASP A 3 5.62 -2.77 -7.25
C ASP A 3 5.07 -2.61 -5.82
N VAL A 4 4.24 -1.59 -5.57
CA VAL A 4 3.63 -1.37 -4.24
C VAL A 4 2.55 -2.40 -3.95
N TYR A 5 1.96 -2.99 -5.01
CA TYR A 5 1.00 -4.08 -4.91
C TYR A 5 1.66 -5.44 -4.56
N LEU A 6 2.99 -5.55 -4.63
CA LEU A 6 3.72 -6.76 -4.21
C LEU A 6 3.61 -7.03 -2.71
N LEU A 7 3.09 -6.07 -1.91
CA LEU A 7 2.75 -6.28 -0.51
C LEU A 7 1.59 -7.27 -0.29
N GLY A 8 0.84 -7.62 -1.34
CA GLY A 8 -0.32 -8.52 -1.25
C GLY A 8 -1.53 -7.93 -0.53
N ARG A 9 -1.44 -6.67 -0.09
CA ARG A 9 -2.49 -5.91 0.60
C ARG A 9 -2.53 -4.49 0.03
N SER A 10 -3.70 -3.88 0.04
CA SER A 10 -3.85 -2.48 -0.37
C SER A 10 -3.17 -1.56 0.64
N LEU A 11 -2.26 -0.71 0.16
CA LEU A 11 -1.58 0.28 1.00
C LEU A 11 -2.48 1.49 1.20
N ILE A 12 -2.87 1.80 2.43
CA ILE A 12 -3.45 3.09 2.81
C ILE A 12 -2.30 3.99 3.25
N GLY A 13 -1.95 4.98 2.43
CA GLY A 13 -0.82 5.87 2.72
C GLY A 13 -0.42 6.74 1.53
N ASN A 14 0.66 7.50 1.70
CA ASN A 14 1.21 8.35 0.64
C ASN A 14 2.58 7.82 0.18
N PHE A 15 2.67 7.44 -1.09
CA PHE A 15 3.96 7.11 -1.72
C PHE A 15 4.46 8.28 -2.57
N ARG A 16 5.70 8.70 -2.35
CA ARG A 16 6.40 9.67 -3.20
C ARG A 16 7.77 9.13 -3.59
N GLY A 17 8.00 9.00 -4.90
CA GLY A 17 9.30 8.64 -5.45
C GLY A 17 9.81 9.73 -6.39
N PHE A 18 11.05 10.18 -6.21
CA PHE A 18 11.71 11.11 -7.13
C PHE A 18 12.76 10.36 -7.94
N LYS A 19 12.52 10.19 -9.25
CA LYS A 19 13.38 9.39 -10.16
C LYS A 19 13.64 7.97 -9.64
N SER A 20 12.68 7.42 -8.89
CA SER A 20 12.78 6.09 -8.29
C SER A 20 12.58 5.00 -9.34
N GLY A 21 13.42 3.97 -9.32
CA GLY A 21 13.28 2.75 -10.11
C GLY A 21 12.79 1.57 -9.24
N HIS A 22 12.52 0.43 -9.89
CA HIS A 22 12.00 -0.78 -9.22
C HIS A 22 12.82 -1.23 -8.01
N GLY A 23 14.15 -1.16 -8.10
CA GLY A 23 15.03 -1.55 -6.98
C GLY A 23 14.86 -0.66 -5.75
N LEU A 24 14.72 0.66 -5.94
CA LEU A 24 14.55 1.60 -4.83
C LEU A 24 13.16 1.49 -4.20
N ASN A 25 12.13 1.21 -5.02
CA ASN A 25 10.79 0.93 -4.51
C ASN A 25 10.79 -0.33 -3.63
N ASN A 26 11.45 -1.41 -4.07
CA ASN A 26 11.52 -2.64 -3.29
C ASN A 26 12.27 -2.45 -1.96
N GLN A 27 13.37 -1.68 -1.95
CA GLN A 27 14.08 -1.36 -0.72
C GLN A 27 13.21 -0.56 0.27
N LEU A 28 12.44 0.41 -0.24
CA LEU A 28 11.50 1.16 0.59
C LEU A 28 10.45 0.21 1.22
N LEU A 29 9.85 -0.67 0.41
CA LEU A 29 8.83 -1.61 0.90
C LEU A 29 9.41 -2.56 1.96
N LEU A 30 10.59 -3.11 1.73
CA LEU A 30 11.28 -3.97 2.71
C LEU A 30 11.60 -3.22 4.00
N ALA A 31 12.05 -1.96 3.90
CA ALA A 31 12.34 -1.14 5.08
C ALA A 31 11.07 -0.83 5.88
N THR A 32 9.97 -0.49 5.21
CA THR A 32 8.67 -0.28 5.87
C THR A 32 8.18 -1.56 6.55
N LEU A 33 8.26 -2.71 5.89
CA LEU A 33 7.81 -3.98 6.48
C LEU A 33 8.69 -4.43 7.66
N ALA A 34 10.00 -4.14 7.62
CA ALA A 34 10.92 -4.47 8.70
C ALA A 34 10.68 -3.66 9.98
N ASP A 35 10.09 -2.46 9.85
CA ASP A 35 9.72 -1.62 10.99
C ASP A 35 8.21 -1.77 11.29
N SER A 36 7.88 -2.65 12.23
CA SER A 36 6.49 -2.88 12.65
C SER A 36 5.85 -1.69 13.36
N GLN A 37 6.60 -0.63 13.69
CA GLN A 37 6.04 0.62 14.22
C GLN A 37 5.72 1.61 13.11
N ALA A 38 6.22 1.39 11.89
CA ALA A 38 6.00 2.26 10.73
C ALA A 38 4.69 1.95 9.97
N TRP A 39 4.00 0.85 10.32
CA TRP A 39 2.74 0.46 9.69
C TRP A 39 1.81 -0.26 10.68
N GLU A 40 0.52 -0.27 10.36
CA GLU A 40 -0.49 -1.05 11.06
C GLU A 40 -1.39 -1.79 10.06
N GLU A 41 -1.87 -2.97 10.44
CA GLU A 41 -2.89 -3.69 9.69
C GLU A 41 -4.26 -3.24 10.16
N VAL A 42 -5.07 -2.70 9.24
CA VAL A 42 -6.45 -2.28 9.52
C VAL A 42 -7.43 -3.10 8.69
N THR A 43 -8.53 -3.49 9.31
CA THR A 43 -9.66 -4.17 8.68
C THR A 43 -10.92 -3.32 8.87
N PHE A 44 -11.66 -3.09 7.80
CA PHE A 44 -12.93 -2.37 7.84
C PHE A 44 -14.07 -3.38 7.66
N GLU A 45 -14.86 -3.59 8.71
CA GLU A 45 -16.07 -4.43 8.62
C GLU A 45 -17.24 -3.68 7.97
N ASP A 46 -17.27 -2.36 8.13
CA ASP A 46 -18.23 -1.45 7.51
C ASP A 46 -17.54 -0.71 6.35
N GLU A 47 -18.10 -0.87 5.14
CA GLU A 47 -17.61 -0.20 3.94
C GLU A 47 -17.60 1.33 4.08
N SER A 48 -18.54 1.90 4.84
CA SER A 48 -18.61 3.35 5.06
C SER A 48 -17.47 3.91 5.92
N ALA A 49 -16.79 3.04 6.68
CA ALA A 49 -15.64 3.39 7.50
C ALA A 49 -14.31 3.34 6.71
N ALA A 50 -14.28 2.72 5.54
CA ALA A 50 -13.09 2.63 4.71
C ALA A 50 -12.82 3.96 3.96
N PRO A 51 -11.54 4.32 3.71
CA PRO A 51 -11.21 5.50 2.93
C PRO A 51 -11.77 5.42 1.50
N ALA A 52 -12.26 6.55 0.99
CA ALA A 52 -12.78 6.65 -0.37
C ALA A 52 -11.73 6.20 -1.40
N GLY A 53 -12.09 5.24 -2.25
CA GLY A 53 -11.21 4.66 -3.29
C GLY A 53 -10.67 3.26 -3.00
N TYR A 54 -10.85 2.72 -1.78
CA TYR A 54 -10.47 1.35 -1.42
C TYR A 54 -11.62 0.32 -1.52
N LEU A 55 -12.86 0.81 -1.68
CA LEU A 55 -14.07 -0.02 -1.83
C LEU A 55 -14.28 -0.55 -3.25
N VAL A 56 -13.45 -0.12 -4.21
CA VAL A 56 -13.55 -0.57 -5.60
C VAL A 56 -12.57 -1.73 -5.78
N PRO A 57 -13.03 -2.94 -6.15
CA PRO A 57 -12.12 -4.04 -6.41
C PRO A 57 -11.16 -3.64 -7.54
N ALA A 58 -9.86 -3.85 -7.32
CA ALA A 58 -8.82 -3.59 -8.32
C ALA A 58 -8.90 -4.50 -9.57
N ALA A 59 -9.95 -5.32 -9.66
CA ALA A 59 -10.29 -6.18 -10.78
C ALA A 59 -11.73 -5.90 -11.27
N ALA A 60 -11.95 -4.72 -11.84
CA ALA A 60 -13.10 -4.45 -12.71
C ALA A 60 -12.81 -3.24 -13.61
N GLN A 61 -11.89 -3.41 -14.56
CA GLN A 61 -11.88 -2.80 -15.89
C GLN A 61 -10.75 -3.37 -16.74
#